data_AF-A0A3P3QQK5-F1
#
_entry.id   AF-A0A3P3QQK5-F1
#
_cell.length_a   1.000
_cell.length_b   1.000
_cell.length_c   1.000
_cell.angle_alpha   90.00
_cell.angle_beta   90.00
_cell.angle_gamma   90.00
#
_symmetry.space_group_name_H-M   'P 1'
#
loop_
_entity.id
_entity.type
_entity.pdbx_description
1 polymer ?
#
loop_
_entity_poly.entity_id
_entity_poly.type
_entity_poly.pdbx_seq_one_letter_code
_entity_poly.pdbx_strand_id
1 'polypeptide(L)'
;MNFYHGTDYQKIHSIKANNFYPSENPDDWLGKGVYFFTEGISCPIENAEEWAKASAYCKKTRANKYTNFVILMATIDTSKIFDTTTNDGLVVFNKLRKETYEKIMPLITRKPANVQNKILWDLMAELLESDVVIHNLYIKSIFERKNQVSSNVPNCTVACVKNVSIIKLDSIQEVRSGLVA
;
A
#
# COMPACT_ATOMS: atom_id res chain seq x y z
N MET A 1 -5.93 1.49 15.46
CA MET A 1 -6.54 1.32 14.12
C MET A 1 -6.10 -0.03 13.59
N ASN A 2 -7.02 -0.78 12.97
CA ASN A 2 -6.71 -2.12 12.44
C ASN A 2 -6.30 -1.98 10.97
N PHE A 3 -5.19 -2.63 10.61
CA PHE A 3 -4.63 -2.58 9.26
C PHE A 3 -4.66 -3.98 8.64
N TYR A 4 -5.10 -4.09 7.39
CA TYR A 4 -5.38 -5.36 6.74
C TYR A 4 -4.48 -5.58 5.53
N HIS A 5 -3.79 -6.72 5.48
CA HIS A 5 -2.87 -7.09 4.42
C HIS A 5 -3.30 -8.43 3.79
N GLY A 6 -3.59 -8.40 2.49
CA GLY A 6 -3.92 -9.60 1.73
C GLY A 6 -2.68 -10.22 1.07
N THR A 7 -2.46 -11.51 1.27
CA THR A 7 -1.29 -12.22 0.74
C THR A 7 -1.55 -13.71 0.51
N ASP A 8 -0.53 -14.44 0.06
CA ASP A 8 -0.50 -15.90 -0.05
C ASP A 8 -0.56 -16.57 1.34
N TYR A 9 -1.45 -17.53 1.52
CA TYR A 9 -1.59 -18.29 2.77
C TYR A 9 -0.27 -18.91 3.25
N GLN A 10 0.61 -19.32 2.34
CA GLN A 10 1.90 -19.91 2.71
C GLN A 10 2.86 -18.92 3.39
N LYS A 11 2.59 -17.60 3.34
CA LYS A 11 3.44 -16.56 3.96
C LYS A 11 3.15 -16.32 5.43
N ILE A 12 2.07 -16.87 5.99
CA ILE A 12 1.65 -16.63 7.38
C ILE A 12 2.77 -16.92 8.36
N HIS A 13 3.40 -18.10 8.25
CA HIS A 13 4.45 -18.52 9.19
C HIS A 13 5.64 -17.57 9.16
N SER A 14 6.12 -17.20 7.95
CA SER A 14 7.23 -16.25 7.82
C SER A 14 6.89 -14.86 8.35
N ILE A 15 5.66 -14.38 8.13
CA ILE A 15 5.23 -13.05 8.59
C ILE A 15 5.09 -13.04 10.11
N LYS A 16 4.52 -14.08 10.72
CA LYS A 16 4.41 -14.17 12.18
C LYS A 16 5.77 -14.38 12.87
N ALA A 17 6.76 -14.94 12.18
CA ALA A 17 8.10 -15.11 12.72
C ALA A 17 9.00 -13.87 12.54
N ASN A 18 8.93 -13.22 11.38
CA ASN A 18 9.89 -12.19 10.95
C ASN A 18 9.26 -10.82 10.68
N ASN A 19 7.97 -10.65 10.95
CA ASN A 19 7.17 -9.50 10.53
C ASN A 19 7.02 -9.40 8.99
N PHE A 20 6.37 -8.35 8.50
CA PHE A 20 6.18 -8.12 7.07
C PHE A 20 7.47 -7.64 6.39
N TYR A 21 7.68 -8.04 5.15
CA TYR A 21 8.76 -7.49 4.32
C TYR A 21 8.27 -6.25 3.57
N PRO A 22 8.97 -5.11 3.65
CA PRO A 22 8.58 -3.91 2.93
C PRO A 22 8.76 -4.10 1.43
N SER A 23 7.83 -3.55 0.65
CA SER A 23 7.94 -3.46 -0.79
C SER A 23 8.96 -2.37 -1.17
N GLU A 24 9.76 -2.67 -2.19
CA GLU A 24 10.76 -1.77 -2.77
C GLU A 24 10.58 -1.61 -4.28
N ASN A 25 9.39 -1.93 -4.81
CA ASN A 25 9.18 -1.86 -6.25
C ASN A 25 9.29 -0.40 -6.73
N PRO A 26 9.89 -0.18 -7.91
CA PRO A 26 10.10 1.18 -8.42
C PRO A 26 8.79 1.91 -8.76
N ASP A 27 7.68 1.18 -8.89
CA ASP A 27 6.35 1.68 -9.25
C ASP A 27 5.32 1.62 -8.11
N ASP A 28 5.76 1.38 -6.87
CA ASP A 28 4.91 1.42 -5.68
C ASP A 28 4.23 2.79 -5.51
N TRP A 29 2.95 2.80 -5.10
CA TRP A 29 2.11 3.99 -5.14
C TRP A 29 2.51 5.10 -4.16
N LEU A 30 2.85 4.73 -2.93
CA LEU A 30 3.10 5.62 -1.81
C LEU A 30 4.55 5.53 -1.32
N GLY A 31 5.47 5.06 -2.17
CA GLY A 31 6.87 4.86 -1.82
C GLY A 31 7.22 3.45 -1.31
N LYS A 32 8.42 3.29 -0.75
CA LYS A 32 8.85 2.06 -0.07
C LYS A 32 8.04 1.85 1.22
N GLY A 33 7.70 0.61 1.53
CA GLY A 33 7.06 0.26 2.81
C GLY A 33 6.17 -0.98 2.74
N VAL A 34 5.55 -1.31 3.87
CA VAL A 34 4.53 -2.37 3.95
C VAL A 34 3.16 -1.74 3.73
N TYR A 35 2.40 -2.31 2.80
CA TYR A 35 1.09 -1.78 2.41
C TYR A 35 -0.05 -2.51 3.11
N PHE A 36 -0.99 -1.75 3.64
CA PHE A 36 -2.21 -2.24 4.26
C PHE A 36 -3.41 -1.46 3.74
N PHE A 37 -4.57 -2.09 3.74
CA PHE A 37 -5.86 -1.41 3.66
C PHE A 37 -6.30 -1.02 5.07
N THR A 38 -6.96 0.12 5.20
CA THR A 38 -7.48 0.63 6.47
C THR A 38 -8.84 1.26 6.28
N GLU A 39 -9.52 1.57 7.38
CA GLU A 39 -10.83 2.25 7.39
C GLU A 39 -10.80 3.54 6.57
N GLY A 40 -11.87 3.78 5.80
CA GLY A 40 -11.96 4.92 4.89
C GLY A 40 -13.06 4.74 3.84
N ILE A 41 -12.70 4.73 2.55
CA ILE A 41 -13.67 4.74 1.44
C ILE A 41 -14.58 3.49 1.41
N SER A 42 -14.02 2.32 1.65
CA SER A 42 -14.71 1.03 1.51
C SER A 42 -14.12 -0.01 2.46
N CYS A 43 -14.77 -1.16 2.58
CA CYS A 43 -14.39 -2.21 3.52
C CYS A 43 -12.94 -2.67 3.32
N PRO A 44 -12.03 -2.45 4.29
CA PRO A 44 -10.61 -2.75 4.09
C PRO A 44 -10.31 -4.24 3.99
N ILE A 45 -11.13 -5.09 4.61
CA ILE A 45 -11.00 -6.56 4.51
C ILE A 45 -11.32 -7.02 3.09
N GLU A 46 -12.39 -6.49 2.49
CA GLU A 46 -12.77 -6.80 1.10
C GLU A 46 -11.73 -6.29 0.11
N ASN A 47 -11.21 -5.07 0.32
CA ASN A 47 -10.13 -4.53 -0.49
C ASN A 47 -8.85 -5.39 -0.43
N ALA A 48 -8.48 -5.83 0.78
CA ALA A 48 -7.34 -6.73 0.97
C ALA A 48 -7.54 -8.09 0.28
N GLU A 49 -8.76 -8.61 0.31
CA GLU A 49 -9.14 -9.86 -0.38
C GLU A 49 -9.09 -9.72 -1.89
N GLU A 50 -9.70 -8.69 -2.45
CA GLU A 50 -9.63 -8.40 -3.88
C GLU A 50 -8.18 -8.19 -4.33
N TRP A 51 -7.39 -7.49 -3.54
CA TRP A 51 -5.96 -7.31 -3.81
C TRP A 51 -5.21 -8.65 -3.84
N ALA A 52 -5.41 -9.51 -2.83
CA ALA A 52 -4.75 -10.81 -2.78
C ALA A 52 -5.13 -11.65 -4.01
N LYS A 53 -6.43 -11.82 -4.27
CA LYS A 53 -6.89 -12.60 -5.44
C LYS A 53 -6.35 -12.04 -6.75
N ALA A 54 -6.43 -10.71 -6.94
CA ALA A 54 -5.94 -10.08 -8.16
C ALA A 54 -4.41 -10.19 -8.32
N SER A 55 -3.66 -10.22 -7.21
CA SER A 55 -2.20 -10.30 -7.19
C SER A 55 -1.64 -11.72 -7.34
N ALA A 56 -2.50 -12.73 -7.20
CA ALA A 56 -2.16 -14.12 -7.44
C ALA A 56 -1.80 -14.36 -8.92
N TYR A 57 -2.55 -13.76 -9.85
CA TYR A 57 -2.36 -14.00 -11.29
C TYR A 57 -1.02 -13.43 -11.80
N CYS A 58 -0.20 -14.28 -12.42
CA CYS A 58 1.03 -13.88 -13.08
C CYS A 58 0.82 -13.80 -14.60
N LYS A 59 0.97 -12.60 -15.17
CA LYS A 59 0.82 -12.39 -16.62
C LYS A 59 1.84 -13.18 -17.46
N LYS A 60 3.05 -13.41 -16.93
CA LYS A 60 4.13 -14.12 -17.66
C LYS A 60 3.82 -15.61 -17.80
N THR A 61 3.40 -16.26 -16.71
CA THR A 61 3.07 -17.70 -16.71
C THR A 61 1.62 -17.99 -17.06
N ARG A 62 0.77 -16.95 -17.11
CA ARG A 62 -0.68 -17.04 -17.33
C ARG A 62 -1.39 -17.96 -16.33
N ALA A 63 -0.86 -18.01 -15.10
CA ALA A 63 -1.35 -18.85 -14.02
C ALA A 63 -1.26 -18.11 -12.68
N ASN A 64 -2.01 -18.57 -11.69
CA ASN A 64 -1.93 -18.07 -10.33
C ASN A 64 -0.65 -18.58 -9.65
N LYS A 65 0.08 -17.67 -9.00
CA LYS A 65 1.28 -17.99 -8.20
C LYS A 65 0.95 -18.76 -6.92
N TYR A 66 -0.29 -18.64 -6.44
CA TYR A 66 -0.82 -19.32 -5.27
C TYR A 66 -2.34 -19.51 -5.44
N THR A 67 -2.88 -20.53 -4.79
CA THR A 67 -4.31 -20.90 -4.85
C THR A 67 -5.09 -20.45 -3.63
N ASN A 68 -4.42 -20.22 -2.51
CA ASN A 68 -5.03 -19.89 -1.23
C ASN A 68 -4.54 -18.50 -0.79
N PHE A 69 -5.47 -17.60 -0.50
CA PHE A 69 -5.15 -16.30 0.07
C PHE A 69 -5.45 -16.25 1.56
N VAL A 70 -4.83 -15.29 2.24
CA VAL A 70 -5.12 -14.94 3.63
C VAL A 70 -5.13 -13.42 3.77
N ILE A 71 -6.00 -12.93 4.66
CA ILE A 71 -6.03 -11.56 5.13
C ILE A 71 -5.50 -11.55 6.55
N LEU A 72 -4.42 -10.82 6.75
CA LEU A 72 -3.81 -10.59 8.05
C LEU A 72 -4.20 -9.22 8.55
N MET A 73 -4.67 -9.14 9.79
CA MET A 73 -4.86 -7.90 10.52
C MET A 73 -3.67 -7.67 11.44
N ALA A 74 -3.21 -6.43 11.54
CA ALA A 74 -2.13 -6.02 12.42
C ALA A 74 -2.43 -4.66 13.05
N THR A 75 -1.83 -4.43 14.22
CA THR A 75 -1.78 -3.14 14.89
C THR A 75 -0.45 -2.45 14.62
N ILE A 76 -0.52 -1.15 14.38
CA ILE A 76 0.63 -0.28 14.15
C ILE A 76 0.71 0.73 15.29
N ASP A 77 1.89 0.86 15.91
CA ASP A 77 2.15 1.76 17.04
C ASP A 77 2.90 3.01 16.60
N THR A 78 2.17 4.07 16.24
CA THR A 78 2.78 5.37 15.94
C THR A 78 1.77 6.50 16.06
N SER A 79 2.27 7.69 16.38
CA SER A 79 1.56 8.96 16.25
C SER A 79 2.03 9.78 15.04
N LYS A 80 3.07 9.34 14.33
CA LYS A 80 3.69 10.05 13.21
C LYS A 80 3.05 9.64 11.88
N ILE A 81 1.81 10.07 11.69
CA ILE A 81 1.00 9.71 10.53
C ILE A 81 0.88 10.92 9.59
N PHE A 82 1.27 10.74 8.33
CA PHE A 82 0.97 11.68 7.27
C PHE A 82 -0.29 11.23 6.52
N ASP A 83 -1.42 11.85 6.85
CA ASP A 83 -2.73 11.48 6.32
C ASP A 83 -3.23 12.46 5.25
N THR A 84 -3.12 12.03 3.99
CA THR A 84 -3.58 12.78 2.82
C THR A 84 -4.99 12.40 2.37
N THR A 85 -5.76 11.69 3.21
CA THR A 85 -7.22 11.58 3.07
C THR A 85 -7.94 12.82 3.59
N THR A 86 -7.24 13.65 4.38
CA THR A 86 -7.73 14.92 4.92
C THR A 86 -7.36 16.11 4.02
N ASN A 87 -8.16 17.17 4.07
CA ASN A 87 -7.84 18.42 3.36
C ASN A 87 -6.52 19.03 3.84
N ASP A 88 -6.25 19.02 5.14
CA ASP A 88 -5.02 19.58 5.71
C ASP A 88 -3.78 18.82 5.22
N GLY A 89 -3.83 17.48 5.22
CA GLY A 89 -2.75 16.66 4.67
C GLY A 89 -2.53 16.89 3.18
N LEU A 90 -3.60 17.08 2.40
CA LEU A 90 -3.48 17.44 0.98
C LEU A 90 -2.86 18.82 0.78
N VAL A 91 -3.19 19.81 1.62
CA VAL A 91 -2.56 21.14 1.58
C VAL A 91 -1.06 21.03 1.87
N VAL A 92 -0.68 20.28 2.91
CA VAL A 92 0.73 20.02 3.24
C VAL A 92 1.45 19.33 2.08
N PHE A 93 0.87 18.27 1.50
CA PHE A 93 1.43 17.56 0.36
C PHE A 93 1.68 18.50 -0.82
N ASN A 94 0.68 19.30 -1.19
CA ASN A 94 0.79 20.20 -2.34
C ASN A 94 1.85 21.29 -2.14
N LYS A 95 1.96 21.83 -0.92
CA LYS A 95 3.01 22.79 -0.56
C LYS A 95 4.40 22.18 -0.68
N LEU A 96 4.64 21.07 0.01
CA LEU A 96 5.94 20.40 0.02
C LEU A 96 6.33 19.89 -1.36
N ARG A 97 5.37 19.36 -2.13
CA ARG A 97 5.60 18.96 -3.52
C ARG A 97 6.17 20.11 -4.32
N LYS A 98 5.59 21.31 -4.26
CA LYS A 98 6.12 22.46 -5.01
C LYS A 98 7.55 22.80 -4.60
N GLU A 99 7.81 22.89 -3.29
CA GLU A 99 9.12 23.26 -2.73
C GLU A 99 10.23 22.24 -3.00
N THR A 100 9.86 20.96 -3.06
CA THR A 100 10.81 19.85 -3.31
C THR A 100 10.96 19.52 -4.78
N TYR A 101 9.89 19.59 -5.56
CA TYR A 101 9.90 19.19 -6.97
C TYR A 101 10.95 19.98 -7.75
N GLU A 102 11.04 21.30 -7.54
CA GLU A 102 12.06 22.14 -8.19
C GLU A 102 13.50 21.68 -7.88
N LYS A 103 13.75 21.18 -6.66
CA LYS A 103 15.06 20.71 -6.21
C LYS A 103 15.40 19.32 -6.73
N ILE A 104 14.42 18.42 -6.81
CA ILE A 104 14.63 17.02 -7.20
C ILE A 104 14.44 16.77 -8.70
N MET A 105 13.76 17.67 -9.42
CA MET A 105 13.45 17.53 -10.84
C MET A 105 14.69 17.16 -11.67
N PRO A 106 15.87 17.79 -11.51
CA PRO A 106 17.07 17.41 -12.28
C PRO A 106 17.47 15.93 -12.12
N LEU A 107 17.15 15.32 -10.98
CA LEU A 107 17.50 13.94 -10.64
C LEU A 107 16.47 12.92 -11.14
N ILE A 108 15.21 13.35 -11.36
CA ILE A 108 14.10 12.43 -11.63
C ILE A 108 13.38 12.64 -12.97
N THR A 109 13.64 13.74 -13.70
CA THR A 109 12.90 14.11 -14.92
C THR A 109 12.90 13.02 -16.01
N ARG A 110 13.96 12.21 -16.09
CA ARG A 110 14.07 11.12 -17.08
C ARG A 110 13.37 9.82 -16.67
N LYS A 111 12.81 9.76 -15.45
CA LYS A 111 12.14 8.55 -14.94
C LYS A 111 10.67 8.53 -15.34
N PRO A 112 10.04 7.35 -15.49
CA PRO A 112 8.58 7.25 -15.68
C PRO A 112 7.79 7.93 -14.55
N ALA A 113 6.61 8.47 -14.85
CA ALA A 113 5.82 9.29 -13.91
C ALA A 113 5.48 8.56 -12.60
N ASN A 114 5.17 7.27 -12.65
CA ASN A 114 4.94 6.43 -11.47
C ASN A 114 6.20 6.34 -10.58
N VAL A 115 7.38 6.24 -11.17
CA VAL A 115 8.65 6.22 -10.43
C VAL A 115 8.95 7.59 -9.81
N GLN A 116 8.65 8.68 -10.52
CA GLN A 116 8.76 10.04 -9.97
C GLN A 116 7.83 10.22 -8.76
N ASN A 117 6.58 9.76 -8.86
CA ASN A 117 5.61 9.82 -7.78
C ASN A 117 6.04 9.00 -6.56
N LYS A 118 6.57 7.78 -6.77
CA LYS A 118 7.14 6.97 -5.67
C LYS A 118 8.23 7.76 -4.92
N ILE A 119 9.19 8.34 -5.65
CA ILE A 119 10.29 9.11 -5.06
C ILE A 119 9.75 10.30 -4.27
N LEU A 120 8.76 11.01 -4.83
CA LEU A 120 8.13 12.13 -4.15
C LEU A 120 7.49 11.67 -2.83
N TRP A 121 6.72 10.58 -2.82
CA TRP A 121 6.12 10.06 -1.60
C TRP A 121 7.15 9.65 -0.54
N ASP A 122 8.24 9.01 -0.93
CA ASP A 122 9.34 8.67 -0.01
C ASP A 122 9.96 9.93 0.60
N LEU A 123 10.23 10.95 -0.22
CA LEU A 123 10.76 12.23 0.25
C LEU A 123 9.79 12.96 1.17
N MET A 124 8.49 12.94 0.87
CA MET A 124 7.48 13.58 1.72
C MET A 124 7.43 12.91 3.09
N ALA A 125 7.45 11.58 3.13
CA ALA A 125 7.46 10.84 4.39
C ALA A 125 8.73 11.14 5.21
N GLU A 126 9.89 11.23 4.55
CA GLU A 126 11.16 11.58 5.20
C GLU A 126 11.15 13.01 5.76
N LEU A 127 10.73 14.00 4.97
CA LEU A 127 10.67 15.41 5.39
C LEU A 127 9.68 15.67 6.52
N LEU A 128 8.60 14.89 6.58
CA LEU A 128 7.59 14.95 7.63
C LEU A 128 7.89 13.99 8.79
N GLU A 129 9.02 13.30 8.75
CA GLU A 129 9.41 12.27 9.72
C GLU A 129 8.29 11.27 10.02
N SER A 130 7.52 10.90 9.00
CA SER A 130 6.30 10.10 9.15
C SER A 130 6.59 8.61 9.06
N ASP A 131 6.11 7.85 10.03
CA ASP A 131 6.25 6.40 10.03
C ASP A 131 5.20 5.72 9.14
N VAL A 132 4.06 6.38 8.91
CA VAL A 132 2.96 5.88 8.10
C VAL A 132 2.42 6.99 7.21
N VAL A 133 2.22 6.67 5.93
CA VAL A 133 1.48 7.51 4.98
C VAL A 133 0.12 6.89 4.73
N ILE A 134 -0.97 7.65 4.86
CA ILE A 134 -2.33 7.20 4.52
C ILE A 134 -2.84 8.01 3.33
N HIS A 135 -3.38 7.32 2.33
CA HIS A 135 -3.93 7.95 1.12
C HIS A 135 -5.09 7.14 0.53
N ASN A 136 -5.96 7.83 -0.20
CA ASN A 136 -7.02 7.23 -0.98
C ASN A 136 -6.49 6.84 -2.36
N LEU A 137 -6.62 5.57 -2.74
CA LEU A 137 -6.12 5.03 -4.01
C LEU A 137 -7.26 4.43 -4.84
N TYR A 138 -7.05 4.43 -6.16
CA TYR A 138 -7.80 3.59 -7.08
C TYR A 138 -6.96 2.34 -7.37
N ILE A 139 -7.33 1.21 -6.78
CA ILE A 139 -6.67 -0.08 -7.00
C ILE A 139 -7.62 -0.99 -7.78
N LYS A 140 -7.16 -1.45 -8.95
CA LYS A 140 -7.97 -2.29 -9.83
C LYS A 140 -8.22 -3.67 -9.22
N SER A 141 -9.49 -3.99 -9.00
CA SER A 141 -10.05 -5.32 -8.77
C SER A 141 -9.82 -6.26 -9.97
N ILE A 142 -10.17 -7.54 -9.81
CA ILE A 142 -10.14 -8.50 -10.92
C ILE A 142 -11.03 -8.03 -12.08
N PHE A 143 -12.21 -7.51 -11.78
CA PHE A 143 -13.15 -7.00 -12.77
C PHE A 143 -12.54 -5.86 -13.60
N GLU A 144 -11.95 -4.86 -12.93
CA GLU A 144 -11.37 -3.68 -13.60
C GLU A 144 -10.11 -4.05 -14.40
N ARG A 145 -9.31 -5.02 -13.92
CA ARG A 145 -8.15 -5.54 -14.67
C ARG A 145 -8.58 -6.26 -15.94
N LYS A 146 -9.63 -7.10 -15.89
CA LYS A 146 -10.16 -7.84 -17.05
C LYS A 146 -10.77 -6.90 -18.10
N ASN A 147 -11.51 -5.89 -17.65
CA ASN A 147 -12.21 -4.94 -18.51
C ASN A 147 -11.40 -3.68 -18.85
N GLN A 148 -10.14 -3.61 -18.40
CA GLN A 148 -9.22 -2.48 -18.64
C GLN A 148 -9.76 -1.12 -18.15
N VAL A 149 -10.62 -1.12 -17.14
CA VAL A 149 -11.20 0.09 -16.56
C VAL A 149 -10.12 0.85 -15.79
N SER A 150 -10.14 2.18 -15.91
CA SER A 150 -9.30 3.09 -15.14
C SER A 150 -10.16 4.23 -14.63
N SER A 151 -9.85 4.74 -13.43
CA SER A 151 -10.60 5.82 -12.79
C SER A 151 -9.65 6.76 -12.07
N ASN A 152 -10.03 8.03 -11.99
CA ASN A 152 -9.44 9.02 -11.08
C ASN A 152 -10.19 9.10 -9.74
N VAL A 153 -11.31 8.39 -9.61
CA VAL A 153 -12.07 8.27 -8.36
C VAL A 153 -11.47 7.14 -7.54
N PRO A 154 -10.94 7.40 -6.33
CA PRO A 154 -10.39 6.35 -5.47
C PRO A 154 -11.49 5.40 -4.98
N ASN A 155 -11.13 4.14 -4.78
CA ASN A 155 -12.04 3.08 -4.34
C ASN A 155 -11.64 2.45 -3.00
N CYS A 156 -10.47 2.78 -2.45
CA CYS A 156 -9.97 2.24 -1.20
C CYS A 156 -9.06 3.25 -0.48
N THR A 157 -8.85 3.00 0.82
CA THR A 157 -7.91 3.76 1.65
C THR A 157 -6.77 2.84 2.06
N VAL A 158 -5.54 3.30 1.85
CA VAL A 158 -4.32 2.52 1.97
C VAL A 158 -3.34 3.23 2.89
N ALA A 159 -2.72 2.45 3.77
CA ALA A 159 -1.62 2.86 4.61
C ALA A 159 -0.31 2.21 4.13
N CYS A 160 0.73 3.02 3.98
CA CYS A 160 2.09 2.57 3.69
C CYS A 160 2.96 2.82 4.93
N VAL A 161 3.38 1.73 5.57
CA VAL A 161 4.22 1.73 6.77
C VAL A 161 5.67 1.76 6.36
N LYS A 162 6.37 2.84 6.73
CA LYS A 162 7.76 3.11 6.35
C LYS A 162 8.76 2.32 7.18
N ASN A 163 8.40 2.02 8.43
CA ASN A 163 9.22 1.24 9.35
C ASN A 163 8.47 -0.01 9.83
N VAL A 164 9.04 -1.20 9.62
CA VAL A 164 8.40 -2.47 10.04
C VAL A 164 8.40 -2.63 11.56
N SER A 165 9.34 -2.01 12.28
CA SER A 165 9.47 -2.21 13.73
C SER A 165 8.28 -1.67 14.53
N ILE A 166 7.46 -0.80 13.94
CA ILE A 166 6.24 -0.25 14.58
C ILE A 166 5.01 -1.14 14.36
N ILE A 167 5.12 -2.20 13.54
CA ILE A 167 4.07 -3.20 13.39
C ILE A 167 4.19 -4.21 14.53
N LYS A 168 3.17 -4.29 15.40
CA LYS A 168 3.19 -5.18 16.57
C LYS A 168 3.05 -6.63 16.14
N LEU A 169 4.13 -7.41 16.24
CA LEU A 169 4.19 -8.80 15.75
C LEU A 169 3.15 -9.71 16.41
N ASP A 170 2.94 -9.56 17.71
CA ASP A 170 1.98 -10.30 18.53
C ASP A 170 0.50 -9.96 18.19
N SER A 171 0.27 -8.80 17.56
CA SER A 171 -1.06 -8.40 17.09
C SER A 171 -1.46 -9.03 15.75
N ILE A 172 -0.55 -9.71 15.05
CA ILE A 172 -0.82 -10.25 13.71
C ILE A 172 -1.77 -11.45 13.79
N GLN A 173 -2.98 -11.28 13.25
CA GLN A 173 -4.03 -12.30 13.29
C GLN A 173 -4.57 -12.57 11.89
N GLU A 174 -4.93 -13.83 11.63
CA GLU A 174 -5.73 -14.17 10.46
C GLU A 174 -7.18 -13.77 10.70
N VAL A 175 -7.74 -12.99 9.78
CA VAL A 175 -9.16 -12.56 9.86
C VAL A 175 -10.04 -13.19 8.79
N ARG A 176 -9.44 -13.63 7.68
CA ARG A 176 -10.13 -14.31 6.58
C ARG A 176 -9.12 -15.08 5.72
N SER A 177 -9.52 -16.22 5.19
CA SER A 177 -8.78 -16.95 4.17
C SER A 177 -9.73 -17.62 3.19
N GLY A 178 -9.23 -18.01 2.02
CA GLY A 178 -10.05 -18.63 0.99
C GLY A 178 -9.27 -18.99 -0.26
N LEU A 179 -10.00 -19.42 -1.29
CA LEU A 179 -9.43 -19.77 -2.60
C LEU A 179 -9.40 -18.56 -3.53
N VAL A 180 -8.34 -18.46 -4.33
CA VAL A 180 -8.23 -17.58 -5.48
C VAL A 180 -9.02 -18.22 -6.62
N ALA A 181 -10.30 -17.86 -6.76
CA ALA A 181 -11.16 -18.26 -7.86
C ALA A 181 -10.92 -17.43 -9.13
#